data_AF-A0A2P4SIB8-F1
#
_entry.id   AF-A0A2P4SIB8-F1
#
_cell.length_a   1.000
_cell.length_b   1.000
_cell.length_c   1.000
_cell.angle_alpha   90.00
_cell.angle_beta   90.00
_cell.angle_gamma   90.00
#
_symmetry.space_group_name_H-M   'P 1'
#
loop_
_entity.id
_entity.type
_entity.pdbx_description
1 polymer ?
#
loop_
_entity_poly.entity_id
_entity_poly.type
_entity_poly.pdbx_seq_one_letter_code
_entity_poly.pdbx_strand_id
1 'polypeptide(L)'
;MFSPASIGQPRKTTLSPAQLDPFYTQGDSLTSEDQLDDTWVTVFGFPQASASYILLQFAQYGNILKHVMSNTGNWMHIRYQSKLQARKALSKDGRIFGESIMIGVKPCIDKVVSDRQTPKKDESIVSKAMEYVFGW
;
A
#
# COMPACT_ATOMS: atom_id res chain seq x y z
N MET A 1 36.38 16.40 -53.97
CA MET A 1 35.08 15.78 -54.34
C MET A 1 34.86 14.60 -53.41
N PHE A 2 33.86 14.47 -52.54
CA PHE A 2 32.82 15.34 -51.95
C PHE A 2 32.39 14.66 -50.60
N SER A 3 31.81 15.43 -49.69
CA SER A 3 31.53 15.29 -48.24
C SER A 3 30.89 14.01 -47.62
N PRO A 4 30.94 13.88 -46.26
CA PRO A 4 30.11 12.98 -45.44
C PRO A 4 28.85 13.67 -44.83
N ALA A 5 27.71 12.96 -44.71
CA ALA A 5 26.53 13.28 -43.86
C ALA A 5 25.60 12.04 -43.80
N SER A 6 25.30 11.44 -42.63
CA SER A 6 24.26 11.71 -41.62
C SER A 6 22.84 11.23 -41.96
N ILE A 7 22.20 10.50 -41.02
CA ILE A 7 20.75 10.18 -40.81
C ILE A 7 20.63 8.70 -40.35
N GLY A 8 20.12 8.33 -39.17
CA GLY A 8 18.98 8.85 -38.43
C GLY A 8 17.79 7.90 -38.58
N GLN A 9 17.83 6.70 -37.99
CA GLN A 9 16.68 5.78 -37.99
C GLN A 9 16.01 5.78 -36.60
N PRO A 10 14.73 6.20 -36.49
CA PRO A 10 13.99 6.13 -35.23
C PRO A 10 13.61 4.67 -34.93
N ARG A 11 13.84 4.23 -33.68
CA ARG A 11 13.28 3.00 -33.13
C ARG A 11 11.76 3.05 -33.27
N LYS A 12 11.20 2.25 -34.18
CA LYS A 12 9.76 1.93 -34.19
C LYS A 12 9.50 1.05 -32.97
N THR A 13 8.96 1.66 -31.91
CA THR A 13 8.37 0.94 -30.77
C THR A 13 7.17 0.15 -31.30
N THR A 14 7.34 -1.16 -31.47
CA THR A 14 6.25 -2.08 -31.76
C THR A 14 5.38 -2.18 -30.51
N LEU A 15 4.30 -1.41 -30.43
CA LEU A 15 3.31 -1.54 -29.37
C LEU A 15 2.53 -2.84 -29.60
N SER A 16 2.29 -3.60 -28.53
CA SER A 16 1.63 -4.90 -28.64
C SER A 16 0.15 -4.72 -29.06
N PRO A 17 -0.44 -5.73 -29.73
CA PRO A 17 -1.84 -5.69 -30.16
C PRO A 17 -2.86 -5.39 -29.05
N ALA A 18 -2.51 -5.64 -27.79
CA ALA A 18 -3.36 -5.33 -26.64
C ALA A 18 -3.57 -3.82 -26.40
N GLN A 19 -2.78 -2.95 -27.05
CA GLN A 19 -2.89 -1.49 -26.91
C GLN A 19 -3.88 -0.82 -27.88
N LEU A 20 -4.57 -1.62 -28.70
CA LEU A 20 -5.53 -1.12 -29.71
C LEU A 20 -6.99 -1.32 -29.30
N ASP A 21 -7.26 -1.74 -28.06
CA ASP A 21 -8.64 -1.93 -27.59
C ASP A 21 -9.26 -0.58 -27.17
N PRO A 22 -10.37 -0.13 -27.80
CA PRO A 22 -11.11 1.08 -27.41
C PRO A 22 -11.64 1.05 -25.97
N PHE A 23 -11.74 -0.14 -25.36
CA PHE A 23 -12.06 -0.36 -23.95
C PHE A 23 -10.83 -0.35 -23.02
N TYR A 24 -9.62 -0.29 -23.56
CA TYR A 24 -8.41 -0.06 -22.76
C TYR A 24 -8.34 1.41 -22.40
N THR A 25 -8.96 1.79 -21.29
CA THR A 25 -8.62 3.03 -20.60
C THR A 25 -7.14 2.93 -20.21
N GLN A 26 -6.27 3.53 -21.03
CA GLN A 26 -4.89 3.82 -20.66
C GLN A 26 -4.92 4.40 -19.27
N GLY A 27 -4.18 3.75 -18.37
CA GLY A 27 -4.35 3.85 -16.93
C GLY A 27 -4.75 5.24 -16.46
N ASP A 28 -5.80 5.26 -15.62
CA ASP A 28 -5.80 6.14 -14.46
C ASP A 28 -4.39 6.05 -13.89
N SER A 29 -3.60 7.05 -14.24
CA SER A 29 -2.20 7.08 -13.96
C SER A 29 -2.16 7.28 -12.46
N LEU A 30 -2.00 6.19 -11.71
CA LEU A 30 -1.68 6.25 -10.30
C LEU A 30 -0.42 7.10 -10.21
N THR A 31 -0.61 8.39 -9.98
CA THR A 31 0.48 9.35 -9.86
C THR A 31 1.25 8.95 -8.62
N SER A 32 2.58 9.09 -8.67
CA SER A 32 3.49 8.76 -7.56
C SER A 32 3.21 9.56 -6.25
N GLU A 33 2.23 10.46 -6.27
CA GLU A 33 1.67 11.19 -5.13
C GLU A 33 0.69 10.35 -4.29
N ASP A 34 0.27 9.18 -4.80
CA ASP A 34 -0.39 8.14 -3.99
C ASP A 34 0.64 7.34 -3.21
N GLN A 35 1.36 8.01 -2.31
CA GLN A 35 2.25 7.34 -1.37
C GLN A 35 1.41 6.48 -0.43
N LEU A 36 1.22 5.21 -0.81
CA LEU A 36 0.63 4.20 0.05
C LEU A 36 1.41 4.17 1.37
N ASP A 37 0.69 4.09 2.49
CA ASP A 37 1.36 3.97 3.79
C ASP A 37 2.06 2.60 3.84
N ASP A 38 3.37 2.63 3.62
CA ASP A 38 4.28 1.48 3.60
C ASP A 38 4.31 0.67 4.91
N THR A 39 3.64 1.15 5.96
CA THR A 39 3.47 0.43 7.22
C THR A 39 2.24 -0.48 7.26
N TRP A 40 1.34 -0.35 6.28
CA TRP A 40 0.13 -1.18 6.19
C TRP A 40 0.30 -2.36 5.24
N VAL A 41 -0.25 -3.49 5.66
CA VAL A 41 -0.37 -4.70 4.85
C VAL A 41 -1.81 -5.23 4.89
N THR A 42 -2.23 -5.86 3.81
CA THR A 42 -3.46 -6.65 3.74
C THR A 42 -3.08 -8.12 3.78
N VAL A 43 -3.61 -8.82 4.79
CA VAL A 43 -3.45 -10.27 4.97
C VAL A 43 -4.76 -10.93 4.58
N PHE A 44 -4.72 -11.98 3.77
CA PHE A 44 -5.92 -12.67 3.29
C PHE A 44 -5.70 -14.18 3.09
N GLY A 45 -6.79 -14.90 2.78
CA GLY A 45 -6.74 -16.34 2.51
C GLY A 45 -6.97 -17.22 3.73
N PHE A 46 -7.51 -16.65 4.82
CA PHE A 46 -7.82 -17.40 6.03
C PHE A 46 -9.34 -17.55 6.27
N PRO A 47 -9.79 -18.67 6.85
CA PRO A 47 -11.16 -18.79 7.36
C PRO A 47 -11.42 -17.79 8.50
N GLN A 48 -12.64 -17.27 8.60
CA GLN A 48 -13.00 -16.29 9.65
C GLN A 48 -12.75 -16.83 11.06
N ALA A 49 -13.00 -18.12 11.29
CA ALA A 49 -12.72 -18.80 12.57
C ALA A 49 -11.22 -18.78 12.95
N SER A 50 -10.32 -18.69 11.96
CA SER A 50 -8.86 -18.66 12.17
C SER A 50 -8.28 -17.25 12.21
N ALA A 51 -9.10 -16.20 12.08
CA ALA A 51 -8.64 -14.82 12.03
C ALA A 51 -7.74 -14.45 13.22
N SER A 52 -8.18 -14.74 14.45
CA SER A 52 -7.42 -14.44 15.67
C SER A 52 -6.08 -15.16 15.71
N TYR A 53 -6.02 -16.40 15.23
CA TYR A 53 -4.78 -17.16 15.12
C TYR A 53 -3.81 -16.49 14.13
N ILE A 54 -4.29 -16.09 12.96
CA ILE A 54 -3.47 -15.38 11.96
C ILE A 54 -2.96 -14.04 12.49
N LEU A 55 -3.82 -13.26 13.17
CA LEU A 55 -3.41 -12.01 13.79
C LEU A 55 -2.28 -12.22 14.81
N LEU A 56 -2.39 -13.25 15.66
CA LEU A 56 -1.33 -13.62 16.62
C LEU A 56 -0.02 -14.02 15.93
N GLN A 57 -0.08 -14.76 14.81
CA GLN A 57 1.12 -15.08 14.03
C GLN A 57 1.78 -13.82 13.47
N PHE A 58 0.98 -12.88 12.96
CA PHE A 58 1.49 -11.64 12.38
C PHE A 58 2.03 -10.65 13.41
N ALA A 59 1.58 -10.71 14.67
CA ALA A 59 2.15 -9.95 15.77
C ALA A 59 3.63 -10.30 16.07
N GLN A 60 4.09 -11.50 15.66
CA GLN A 60 5.51 -11.90 15.81
C GLN A 60 6.44 -11.20 14.81
N TYR A 61 5.89 -10.55 13.77
CA TYR A 61 6.68 -9.86 12.75
C TYR A 61 6.93 -8.39 13.09
N GLY A 62 6.19 -7.83 14.03
CA GLY A 62 6.37 -6.46 14.48
C GLY A 62 5.27 -6.00 15.41
N ASN A 63 5.47 -4.81 15.95
CA ASN A 63 4.48 -4.17 16.81
C ASN A 63 3.29 -3.69 15.96
N ILE A 64 2.11 -4.28 16.20
CA ILE A 64 0.88 -3.92 15.50
C ILE A 64 0.25 -2.71 16.19
N LEU A 65 0.16 -1.59 15.49
CA LEU A 65 -0.48 -0.38 15.98
C LEU A 65 -2.01 -0.42 15.81
N LYS A 66 -2.47 -1.07 14.73
CA LYS A 66 -3.89 -1.15 14.38
C LYS A 66 -4.13 -2.38 13.52
N HIS A 67 -5.28 -3.01 13.69
CA HIS A 67 -5.79 -4.01 12.76
C HIS A 67 -7.28 -3.73 12.48
N VAL A 68 -7.72 -4.06 11.27
CA VAL A 68 -9.11 -3.91 10.84
C VAL A 68 -9.52 -5.19 10.13
N MET A 69 -10.49 -5.90 10.71
CA MET A 69 -11.09 -7.08 10.08
C MET A 69 -12.09 -6.64 9.01
N SER A 70 -12.11 -7.33 7.88
CA SER A 70 -13.20 -7.19 6.92
C SER A 70 -14.47 -7.86 7.44
N ASN A 71 -15.62 -7.22 7.27
CA ASN A 71 -16.92 -7.76 7.68
C ASN A 71 -17.50 -8.74 6.65
N THR A 72 -17.05 -8.65 5.40
CA THR A 72 -17.61 -9.39 4.26
C THR A 72 -16.58 -10.25 3.54
N GLY A 73 -15.33 -10.25 4.04
CA GLY A 73 -14.20 -10.83 3.35
C GLY A 73 -13.29 -11.66 4.24
N ASN A 74 -12.45 -12.46 3.62
CA ASN A 74 -11.44 -13.30 4.26
C ASN A 74 -10.08 -12.59 4.39
N TRP A 75 -10.12 -11.29 4.72
CA TRP A 75 -8.93 -10.45 4.84
C TRP A 75 -9.00 -9.49 6.03
N MET A 76 -7.82 -9.05 6.46
CA MET A 76 -7.62 -8.03 7.47
C MET A 76 -6.51 -7.08 7.05
N HIS A 77 -6.64 -5.82 7.45
CA HIS A 77 -5.57 -4.83 7.29
C HIS A 77 -4.81 -4.71 8.61
N ILE A 78 -3.48 -4.71 8.54
CA ILE A 78 -2.60 -4.61 9.70
C ILE A 78 -1.65 -3.43 9.48
N ARG A 79 -1.58 -2.54 10.46
CA ARG A 79 -0.60 -1.45 10.52
C ARG A 79 0.52 -1.80 11.49
N TYR A 80 1.73 -1.81 11.00
CA TYR A 80 2.93 -1.95 11.82
C TYR A 80 3.48 -0.61 12.28
N GLN A 81 4.34 -0.64 13.29
CA GLN A 81 5.05 0.55 13.76
C GLN A 81 6.11 1.04 12.77
N SER A 82 6.66 0.16 11.93
CA SER A 82 7.70 0.52 10.97
C SER A 82 7.58 -0.22 9.63
N LYS A 83 8.14 0.40 8.58
CA LYS A 83 8.22 -0.18 7.23
C LYS A 83 8.97 -1.52 7.21
N LEU A 84 9.99 -1.69 8.05
CA LEU A 84 10.75 -2.95 8.12
C LEU A 84 9.88 -4.10 8.63
N GLN A 85 9.02 -3.85 9.62
CA GLN A 85 8.07 -4.83 10.14
C GLN A 85 7.02 -5.21 9.09
N ALA A 86 6.47 -4.22 8.37
CA ALA A 86 5.57 -4.47 7.26
C ALA A 86 6.23 -5.30 6.15
N ARG A 87 7.48 -5.00 5.78
CA ARG A 87 8.27 -5.82 4.84
C ARG A 87 8.50 -7.25 5.32
N LYS A 88 8.71 -7.45 6.63
CA LYS A 88 8.83 -8.78 7.22
C LYS A 88 7.53 -9.57 7.06
N ALA A 89 6.38 -8.94 7.30
CA ALA A 89 5.07 -9.55 7.07
C ALA A 89 4.84 -9.86 5.57
N LEU A 90 5.19 -8.93 4.67
CA LEU A 90 5.08 -9.13 3.22
C LEU A 90 5.89 -10.34 2.72
N SER A 91 7.03 -10.65 3.35
CA SER A 91 7.82 -11.86 3.03
C SER A 91 7.11 -13.19 3.32
N LYS A 92 5.92 -13.15 3.93
CA LYS A 92 5.08 -14.32 4.23
C LYS A 92 3.99 -14.56 3.20
N ASP A 93 3.93 -13.77 2.14
CA ASP A 93 3.04 -14.03 1.00
C ASP A 93 3.27 -15.45 0.44
N GLY A 94 2.19 -16.22 0.31
CA GLY A 94 2.20 -17.61 -0.13
C GLY A 94 2.65 -18.64 0.91
N ARG A 95 2.91 -18.24 2.17
CA ARG A 95 3.27 -19.20 3.23
C ARG A 95 2.05 -19.90 3.80
N ILE A 96 2.24 -21.16 4.23
CA ILE A 96 1.20 -21.97 4.87
C ILE A 96 1.35 -21.89 6.40
N PHE A 97 0.24 -21.64 7.08
CA PHE A 97 0.10 -21.58 8.53
C PHE A 97 -0.89 -22.64 9.01
N GLY A 98 -0.65 -23.20 10.21
CA GLY A 98 -1.51 -24.26 10.76
C GLY A 98 -1.67 -25.47 9.82
N GLU A 99 -0.64 -25.74 9.01
CA GLU A 99 -0.56 -26.83 8.01
C GLU A 99 -1.61 -26.82 6.88
N SER A 100 -2.61 -25.93 6.94
CA SER A 100 -3.80 -25.97 6.09
C SER A 100 -4.21 -24.61 5.52
N ILE A 101 -3.62 -23.51 5.99
CA ILE A 101 -4.04 -22.16 5.62
C ILE A 101 -2.92 -21.47 4.85
N MET A 102 -3.07 -21.33 3.54
CA MET A 102 -2.16 -20.51 2.72
C MET A 102 -2.54 -19.04 2.83
N ILE A 103 -1.59 -18.22 3.26
CA ILE A 103 -1.80 -16.79 3.48
C ILE A 103 -1.22 -15.97 2.33
N GLY A 104 -2.03 -15.06 1.81
CA GLY A 104 -1.56 -13.98 0.96
C GLY A 104 -1.27 -12.72 1.78
N VAL A 105 -0.20 -12.00 1.41
CA VAL A 105 0.15 -10.71 2.03
C VAL A 105 0.54 -9.72 0.94
N LYS A 106 -0.17 -8.60 0.87
CA LYS A 106 0.10 -7.53 -0.10
C LYS A 106 0.16 -6.17 0.59
N PRO A 107 0.86 -5.17 0.00
CA PRO A 107 0.77 -3.80 0.48
C PRO A 107 -0.68 -3.35 0.54
N CYS A 108 -1.05 -2.61 1.58
CA CYS A 108 -2.41 -2.11 1.69
C CYS A 108 -2.60 -0.95 0.70
N ILE A 109 -3.62 -1.06 -0.16
CA ILE A 109 -4.00 -0.02 -1.12
C ILE A 109 -5.16 0.85 -0.62
N ASP A 110 -5.78 0.49 0.51
CA ASP A 110 -6.95 1.19 1.04
C ASP A 110 -6.53 2.42 1.84
N LYS A 111 -6.67 3.59 1.20
CA LYS A 111 -6.40 4.90 1.81
C LYS A 111 -7.35 5.21 2.97
N VAL A 112 -8.59 4.72 2.93
CA VAL A 112 -9.63 5.00 3.96
C VAL A 112 -9.23 4.38 5.30
N VAL A 113 -8.52 3.26 5.27
CA VAL A 113 -7.98 2.62 6.48
C VAL A 113 -6.83 3.44 7.08
N SER A 114 -6.01 4.07 6.24
CA SER A 114 -4.88 4.93 6.63
C SER A 114 -5.35 6.25 7.26
N ASP A 115 -6.44 6.83 6.75
CA ASP A 115 -6.98 8.13 7.19
C ASP A 115 -7.85 8.09 8.44
N ARG A 116 -8.17 6.90 8.98
CA ARG A 116 -8.67 6.79 10.37
C ARG A 116 -7.55 7.04 11.41
N GLN A 117 -6.61 7.92 11.09
CA GLN A 117 -5.75 8.57 12.05
C GLN A 117 -6.64 9.48 12.89
N THR A 118 -6.55 9.35 14.21
CA THR A 118 -6.95 10.40 15.14
C THR A 118 -6.48 11.74 14.59
N PRO A 119 -7.30 12.82 14.63
CA PRO A 119 -6.92 14.10 14.07
C PRO A 119 -5.52 14.43 14.56
N LYS A 120 -4.56 14.47 13.63
CA LYS A 120 -3.27 15.06 13.91
C LYS A 120 -3.60 16.49 14.29
N LYS A 121 -3.40 16.84 15.57
CA LYS A 121 -3.48 18.24 15.98
C LYS A 121 -2.48 18.96 15.09
N ASP A 122 -2.98 19.74 14.14
CA ASP A 122 -2.16 20.70 13.42
C ASP A 122 -1.63 21.67 14.47
N GLU A 123 -0.40 21.42 14.92
CA GLU A 123 0.35 22.28 15.84
C GLU A 123 0.35 23.74 15.33
N SER A 124 0.26 23.94 14.01
CA SER A 124 0.16 25.27 13.39
C SER A 124 -1.12 26.03 13.78
N ILE A 125 -2.25 25.35 13.95
CA ILE A 125 -3.51 25.96 14.36
C ILE A 125 -3.45 26.32 15.84
N VAL A 126 -2.86 25.44 16.65
CA VAL A 126 -2.66 25.70 18.08
C VAL A 126 -1.71 26.88 18.28
N SER A 127 -0.60 26.94 17.57
CA SER A 127 0.32 28.08 17.62
C SER A 127 -0.36 29.40 17.25
N LYS A 128 -1.14 29.42 16.16
CA LYS A 128 -1.86 30.62 15.71
C LYS A 128 -2.97 31.05 16.67
N ALA A 129 -3.65 30.08 17.29
CA ALA A 129 -4.65 30.36 18.31
C ALA A 129 -4.03 30.87 19.61
N MET A 130 -2.88 30.33 20.03
CA MET A 130 -2.16 30.80 21.23
C MET A 130 -1.58 32.20 21.02
N GLU A 131 -1.10 32.52 19.82
CA GLU A 131 -0.69 33.88 19.44
C GLU A 131 -1.86 34.87 19.57
N TYR A 132 -3.05 34.51 19.07
CA TYR A 132 -4.25 35.36 19.17
C TYR A 132 -4.77 35.52 20.60
N VAL A 133 -4.65 34.50 21.44
CA VAL A 133 -5.21 34.51 22.81
C VAL A 133 -4.25 35.13 23.83
N PHE A 134 -2.94 34.96 23.64
CA PHE A 134 -1.93 35.42 24.61
C PHE A 134 -1.11 36.62 24.14
N GLY A 135 -1.19 37.01 22.87
CA GLY A 135 -0.79 38.33 22.37
C GLY A 135 0.62 38.79 22.78
N TRP A 136 1.62 37.94 22.58
CA TRP A 136 3.05 38.28 22.69
C TRP A 136 3.69 38.41 21.32
#